data_AF-A0A081AEQ1-F1
#
_entry.id   AF-A0A081AEQ1-F1
#
_cell.length_a   1.000
_cell.length_b   1.000
_cell.length_c   1.000
_cell.angle_alpha   90.00
_cell.angle_beta   90.00
_cell.angle_gamma   90.00
#
_symmetry.space_group_name_H-M   'P 1'
#
loop_
_entity.id
_entity.type
_entity.pdbx_description
1 polymer ?
#
loop_
_entity_poly.entity_id
_entity_poly.type
_entity_poly.pdbx_seq_one_letter_code
_entity_poly.pdbx_strand_id
1 'polypeptide(L)'
;MDSDDSVWEPVSEGSSAESSTEEVQDGLSDEESLDEFAEDRSINWCGEDFHDKVVGLIQRDKSDNRCPQGKAAELENFLRSTSNMTAQEKKQSVLTSLAMLMKTDTAVRRRGTGERHVFTYYLPLIGRVCRETWCAVYDVSTATITRYRRQIQRGTFSVKVHKGLLNMNATKIEIRWLVSWFRSFASILGDVVPVRVRTQKTIDGNVRKQYTDENYTLLPAYFTWDQLYTEMNAYVLENDLD
;
A
#
# COMPACT_ATOMS: atom_id res chain seq x y z
N MET A 1 29.97 6.78 41.42
CA MET A 1 31.01 7.77 41.78
C MET A 1 32.17 7.41 40.88
N ASP A 2 32.09 7.75 39.60
CA ASP A 2 32.48 9.01 38.92
C ASP A 2 33.59 8.54 37.97
N SER A 3 33.86 9.04 36.77
CA SER A 3 33.36 10.08 35.88
C SER A 3 34.08 9.72 34.56
N ASP A 4 33.45 9.84 33.40
CA ASP A 4 34.22 9.97 32.16
C ASP A 4 33.59 11.07 31.32
N ASP A 5 34.14 12.27 31.52
CA ASP A 5 33.86 13.49 30.79
C ASP A 5 34.51 13.41 29.41
N SER A 6 33.70 13.19 28.37
CA SER A 6 34.11 13.56 27.00
C SER A 6 33.44 14.89 26.66
N VAL A 7 34.20 15.94 26.94
CA VAL A 7 34.00 17.34 26.58
C VAL A 7 33.82 17.45 25.05
N TRP A 8 32.67 17.95 24.63
CA TRP A 8 32.43 18.39 23.26
C TRP A 8 32.28 19.91 23.24
N GLU A 9 33.20 20.60 22.57
CA GLU A 9 33.11 22.03 22.32
C GLU A 9 32.13 22.35 21.18
N PRO A 10 31.39 23.48 21.25
CA PRO A 10 30.50 23.89 20.18
C PRO A 10 31.28 24.68 19.13
N VAL A 11 31.22 24.27 17.87
CA VAL A 11 31.62 25.12 16.75
C VAL A 11 30.44 25.99 16.33
N SER A 12 30.67 27.28 16.55
CA SER A 12 29.91 28.50 16.27
C SER A 12 28.88 28.50 15.14
N GLU A 13 27.76 29.16 15.46
CA GLU A 13 26.82 29.74 14.50
C GLU A 13 27.52 30.71 13.54
N GLY A 14 27.23 30.55 12.25
CA GLY A 14 27.67 31.43 11.17
C GLY A 14 26.53 31.67 10.18
N SER A 15 25.75 32.71 10.47
CA SER A 15 24.93 33.59 9.62
C SER A 15 24.78 33.32 8.11
N SER A 16 23.51 33.33 7.70
CA SER A 16 22.87 34.02 6.55
C SER A 16 23.34 33.83 5.11
N ALA A 17 22.35 33.46 4.30
CA ALA A 17 22.07 33.85 2.92
C ALA A 17 23.18 33.65 1.86
N GLU A 18 22.92 32.83 0.85
CA GLU A 18 22.44 33.30 -0.45
C GLU A 18 22.21 32.15 -1.43
N SER A 19 21.38 32.46 -2.42
CA SER A 19 20.93 31.66 -3.54
C SER A 19 22.08 31.09 -4.37
N SER A 20 21.98 29.82 -4.77
CA SER A 20 22.66 29.28 -5.96
C SER A 20 21.88 28.09 -6.48
N THR A 21 21.07 28.35 -7.50
CA THR A 21 20.43 27.35 -8.36
C THR A 21 21.50 26.57 -9.11
N GLU A 22 21.69 25.30 -8.77
CA GLU A 22 22.33 24.34 -9.67
C GLU A 22 21.29 23.32 -10.12
N GLU A 23 20.87 23.46 -11.37
CA GLU A 23 20.13 22.45 -12.10
C GLU A 23 21.07 21.27 -12.35
N VAL A 24 20.95 20.22 -11.53
CA VAL A 24 21.43 18.90 -11.91
C VAL A 24 20.24 18.13 -12.47
N GLN A 25 20.06 18.31 -13.78
CA GLN A 25 19.20 17.49 -14.60
C GLN A 25 19.87 16.12 -14.77
N ASP A 26 19.69 15.23 -13.78
CA ASP A 26 19.92 13.80 -14.00
C ASP A 26 18.60 13.17 -14.45
N GLY A 27 18.39 13.23 -15.76
CA GLY A 27 17.30 12.56 -16.44
C GLY A 27 17.53 11.05 -16.43
N LEU A 28 17.27 10.40 -15.31
CA LEU A 28 17.01 8.98 -15.25
C LEU A 28 15.50 8.77 -15.18
N SER A 29 14.89 8.92 -16.36
CA SER A 29 13.64 8.26 -16.69
C SER A 29 13.88 6.74 -16.63
N ASP A 30 13.93 6.20 -15.41
CA ASP A 30 13.57 4.79 -15.15
C ASP A 30 12.03 4.68 -15.28
N GLU A 31 11.54 5.02 -16.47
CA GLU A 31 10.49 4.24 -17.09
C GLU A 31 11.11 2.85 -17.27
N GLU A 32 11.14 2.05 -16.19
CA GLU A 32 11.21 0.60 -16.34
C GLU A 32 9.97 0.24 -17.15
N SER A 33 10.16 0.24 -18.46
CA SER A 33 9.23 -0.27 -19.42
C SER A 33 8.82 -1.65 -18.90
N LEU A 34 7.52 -1.85 -18.76
CA LEU A 34 6.93 -3.17 -18.56
C LEU A 34 7.11 -4.03 -19.84
N ASP A 35 8.21 -3.84 -20.58
CA ASP A 35 8.60 -4.58 -21.76
C ASP A 35 9.03 -5.98 -21.34
N GLU A 36 8.04 -6.84 -21.29
CA GLU A 36 7.80 -7.80 -22.36
C GLU A 36 6.80 -8.76 -21.73
N PHE A 37 5.52 -8.52 -22.04
CA PHE A 37 4.45 -9.47 -21.79
C PHE A 37 4.60 -10.65 -22.76
N ALA A 38 5.79 -11.25 -22.78
CA ALA A 38 6.19 -12.38 -23.62
C ALA A 38 5.13 -13.46 -23.46
N GLU A 39 4.32 -13.51 -24.52
CA GLU A 39 3.23 -14.42 -24.82
C GLU A 39 2.74 -15.16 -23.60
N ASP A 40 1.69 -14.58 -23.00
CA ASP A 40 0.78 -15.27 -22.11
C ASP A 40 0.31 -16.53 -22.85
N ARG A 41 1.06 -17.61 -22.65
CA ARG A 41 0.70 -18.96 -23.07
C ARG A 41 -0.57 -19.23 -22.28
N SER A 42 -1.68 -18.88 -22.93
CA SER A 42 -2.97 -18.60 -22.33
C SER A 42 -3.29 -19.67 -21.31
N ILE A 43 -3.74 -19.26 -20.13
CA ILE A 43 -4.41 -20.16 -19.17
C ILE A 43 -5.73 -20.56 -19.85
N ASN A 44 -5.62 -21.46 -20.82
CA ASN A 44 -6.68 -21.84 -21.73
C ASN A 44 -7.52 -22.91 -21.04
N TRP A 45 -8.65 -22.49 -20.48
CA TRP A 45 -9.66 -23.43 -20.03
C TRP A 45 -10.67 -23.66 -21.14
N CYS A 46 -10.49 -24.76 -21.85
CA CYS A 46 -11.54 -25.37 -22.64
C CYS A 46 -12.68 -25.79 -21.69
N GLY A 47 -13.93 -25.65 -22.15
CA GLY A 47 -15.16 -25.97 -21.42
C GLY A 47 -15.35 -27.47 -21.15
N GLU A 48 -14.42 -28.09 -20.41
CA GLU A 48 -14.59 -29.40 -19.80
C GLU A 48 -15.67 -29.34 -18.71
N ASP A 49 -16.37 -30.46 -18.52
CA ASP A 49 -17.22 -30.65 -17.36
C ASP A 49 -16.38 -30.48 -16.08
N PHE A 50 -16.72 -29.47 -15.27
CA PHE A 50 -16.03 -29.21 -14.02
C PHE A 50 -16.05 -30.43 -13.10
N HIS A 51 -17.10 -31.27 -13.20
CA HIS A 51 -17.21 -32.50 -12.45
C HIS A 51 -16.07 -33.47 -12.79
N ASP A 52 -15.84 -33.74 -14.08
CA ASP A 52 -14.76 -34.62 -14.55
C ASP A 52 -13.39 -34.08 -14.14
N LYS A 53 -13.20 -32.76 -14.19
CA LYS A 53 -11.97 -32.12 -13.75
C LYS A 53 -11.73 -32.30 -12.25
N VAL A 54 -12.77 -32.15 -11.42
CA VAL A 54 -12.69 -32.40 -9.96
C VAL A 54 -12.37 -33.86 -9.67
N VAL A 55 -13.06 -34.79 -10.34
CA VAL A 55 -12.80 -36.23 -10.21
C VAL A 55 -11.35 -36.55 -10.59
N GLY A 56 -10.87 -36.00 -11.70
CA GLY A 56 -9.48 -36.16 -12.14
C GLY A 56 -8.47 -35.57 -11.15
N LEU A 57 -8.75 -34.40 -10.56
CA LEU A 57 -7.90 -33.78 -9.54
C LEU A 57 -7.81 -34.65 -8.27
N ILE A 58 -8.92 -35.22 -7.83
CA ILE A 58 -8.97 -36.08 -6.65
C ILE A 58 -8.26 -37.42 -6.90
N GLN A 59 -8.48 -38.03 -8.08
CA GLN A 59 -7.85 -39.31 -8.43
C GLN A 59 -6.34 -39.21 -8.65
N ARG A 60 -5.88 -38.08 -9.21
CA ARG A 60 -4.45 -37.83 -9.46
C ARG A 60 -3.70 -37.37 -8.23
N ASP A 61 -4.39 -37.06 -7.12
CA ASP A 61 -3.71 -36.61 -5.91
C ASP A 61 -2.89 -37.74 -5.31
N LYS A 62 -1.57 -37.59 -5.38
CA LYS A 62 -0.59 -38.49 -4.76
C LYS A 62 -0.17 -38.01 -3.39
N SER A 63 -0.74 -36.91 -2.88
CA SER A 63 -0.37 -36.39 -1.58
C SER A 63 -0.83 -37.33 -0.47
N ASP A 64 0.05 -37.59 0.51
CA ASP A 64 -0.25 -38.46 1.66
C ASP A 64 -1.48 -37.97 2.45
N ASN A 65 -1.71 -36.66 2.45
CA ASN A 65 -2.81 -36.02 3.15
C ASN A 65 -4.13 -36.03 2.35
N ARG A 66 -4.14 -36.56 1.12
CA ARG A 66 -5.29 -36.54 0.20
C ARG A 66 -6.02 -35.19 0.22
N CYS A 67 -5.29 -34.11 -0.01
CA CYS A 67 -5.75 -32.77 0.34
C CYS A 67 -7.04 -32.23 -0.33
N PRO A 68 -7.46 -32.69 -1.54
CA PRO A 68 -8.75 -32.33 -2.13
C PRO A 68 -9.88 -33.30 -1.73
N GLN A 69 -9.58 -34.40 -1.05
CA GLN A 69 -10.58 -35.42 -0.70
C GLN A 69 -11.66 -34.82 0.23
N GLY A 70 -12.92 -35.09 -0.09
CA GLY A 70 -14.07 -34.57 0.66
C GLY A 70 -14.42 -33.11 0.37
N LYS A 71 -13.73 -32.45 -0.58
CA LYS A 71 -13.93 -31.03 -0.93
C LYS A 71 -14.42 -30.82 -2.37
N ALA A 72 -15.11 -31.83 -2.92
CA ALA A 72 -15.45 -31.87 -4.33
C ALA A 72 -16.38 -30.71 -4.74
N ALA A 73 -17.40 -30.42 -3.92
CA ALA A 73 -18.35 -29.34 -4.20
C ALA A 73 -17.69 -27.96 -4.14
N GLU A 74 -16.79 -27.72 -3.17
CA GLU A 74 -16.07 -26.44 -3.07
C GLU A 74 -15.07 -26.28 -4.21
N LEU A 75 -14.39 -27.36 -4.63
CA LEU A 75 -13.52 -27.36 -5.80
C LEU A 75 -14.27 -27.05 -7.09
N GLU A 76 -15.44 -27.66 -7.28
CA GLU A 76 -16.28 -27.41 -8.46
C GLU A 76 -16.75 -25.95 -8.51
N ASN A 77 -17.22 -25.42 -7.38
CA ASN A 77 -17.61 -24.02 -7.26
C ASN A 77 -16.45 -23.06 -7.52
N PHE A 78 -15.25 -23.39 -7.04
CA PHE A 78 -14.05 -22.61 -7.30
C PHE A 78 -13.67 -22.62 -8.78
N LEU A 79 -13.70 -23.79 -9.43
CA LEU A 79 -13.41 -23.92 -10.87
C LEU A 79 -14.44 -23.16 -11.72
N ARG A 80 -15.73 -23.22 -11.37
CA ARG A 80 -16.79 -22.44 -12.01
C ARG A 80 -16.61 -20.93 -11.81
N SER A 81 -16.17 -20.50 -10.64
CA SER A 81 -15.88 -19.08 -10.38
C SER A 81 -14.69 -18.60 -11.21
N THR A 82 -13.62 -19.39 -11.25
CA THR A 82 -12.41 -19.04 -11.99
C THR A 82 -12.58 -19.15 -13.50
N SER A 83 -13.48 -19.99 -14.02
CA SER A 83 -13.76 -20.06 -15.47
C SER A 83 -14.34 -18.76 -16.03
N ASN A 84 -15.07 -18.01 -15.21
CA ASN A 84 -15.68 -16.74 -15.60
C ASN A 84 -14.68 -15.58 -15.60
N MET A 85 -13.46 -15.79 -15.12
CA MET A 85 -12.41 -14.77 -15.07
C MET A 85 -11.66 -14.69 -16.40
N THR A 86 -11.36 -13.46 -16.83
CA THR A 86 -10.40 -13.19 -17.91
C THR A 86 -9.00 -13.70 -17.55
N ALA A 87 -8.12 -13.84 -18.55
CA ALA A 87 -6.73 -14.25 -18.31
C ALA A 87 -6.00 -13.31 -17.33
N GLN A 88 -6.24 -12.01 -17.45
CA GLN A 88 -5.64 -11.00 -16.57
C GLN A 88 -6.18 -11.10 -15.12
N GLU A 89 -7.48 -11.29 -14.93
CA GLU A 89 -8.07 -11.50 -13.60
C GLU A 89 -7.57 -12.79 -12.95
N LYS A 90 -7.44 -13.88 -13.73
CA LYS A 90 -6.85 -15.14 -13.26
C LYS A 90 -5.40 -14.93 -12.82
N LYS A 91 -4.59 -14.28 -13.66
CA LYS A 91 -3.21 -13.93 -13.32
C LYS A 91 -3.14 -13.13 -12.02
N GLN A 92 -4.00 -12.11 -11.88
CA GLN A 92 -4.07 -11.29 -10.68
C GLN A 92 -4.49 -12.11 -9.45
N SER A 93 -5.47 -13.01 -9.59
CA SER A 93 -5.93 -13.94 -8.54
C SER A 93 -4.81 -14.87 -8.06
N VAL A 94 -4.07 -15.48 -8.99
CA VAL A 94 -2.90 -16.34 -8.71
C VAL A 94 -1.81 -15.56 -7.98
N LEU A 95 -1.46 -14.38 -8.49
CA LEU A 95 -0.44 -13.50 -7.93
C LEU A 95 -0.79 -13.02 -6.52
N THR A 96 -2.04 -12.58 -6.32
CA THR A 96 -2.55 -12.10 -5.03
C THR A 96 -2.58 -13.23 -4.02
N SER A 97 -3.05 -14.41 -4.45
CA SER A 97 -3.03 -15.61 -3.62
C SER A 97 -1.61 -15.97 -3.22
N LEU A 98 -0.64 -16.03 -4.15
CA LEU A 98 0.75 -16.32 -3.83
C LEU A 98 1.36 -15.30 -2.85
N ALA A 99 1.04 -14.01 -3.00
CA ALA A 99 1.54 -12.96 -2.10
C ALA A 99 1.04 -13.17 -0.67
N MET A 100 -0.25 -13.46 -0.50
CA MET A 100 -0.87 -13.79 0.80
C MET A 100 -0.30 -15.08 1.43
N LEU A 101 0.15 -16.02 0.59
CA LEU A 101 0.60 -17.34 0.99
C LEU A 101 2.11 -17.42 1.29
N MET A 102 2.83 -16.33 1.06
CA MET A 102 4.24 -16.21 1.43
C MET A 102 4.36 -16.17 2.95
N LYS A 103 5.08 -17.11 3.55
CA LYS A 103 5.38 -17.04 4.98
C LYS A 103 6.33 -15.88 5.23
N THR A 104 5.97 -15.00 6.16
CA THR A 104 6.90 -14.02 6.70
C THR A 104 8.03 -14.77 7.40
N ASP A 105 9.26 -14.38 7.08
CA ASP A 105 10.38 -14.87 7.85
C ASP A 105 10.32 -14.25 9.25
N THR A 106 10.15 -15.11 10.24
CA THR A 106 10.08 -14.73 11.66
C THR A 106 11.36 -15.16 12.39
N ALA A 107 12.36 -15.68 11.68
CA ALA A 107 13.58 -16.17 12.29
C ALA A 107 14.47 -15.01 12.77
N VAL A 108 14.67 -14.92 14.07
CA VAL A 108 15.53 -13.90 14.71
C VAL A 108 17.03 -14.12 14.43
N ARG A 109 17.43 -15.35 14.09
CA ARG A 109 18.82 -15.71 13.75
C ARG A 109 18.86 -16.73 12.62
N ARG A 110 19.67 -16.50 11.59
CA ARG A 110 19.90 -17.43 10.47
C ARG A 110 21.36 -17.86 10.41
N ARG A 111 21.62 -19.12 10.06
CA ARG A 111 22.93 -19.61 9.61
C ARG A 111 22.92 -19.65 8.09
N GLY A 112 23.78 -18.84 7.46
CA GLY A 112 23.90 -18.71 6.00
C GLY A 112 23.22 -17.45 5.43
N THR A 113 23.58 -17.10 4.20
CA THR A 113 23.17 -15.86 3.50
C THR A 113 21.88 -15.99 2.68
N GLY A 114 21.28 -17.18 2.62
CA GLY A 114 20.12 -17.45 1.77
C GLY A 114 18.79 -17.17 2.46
N GLU A 115 18.02 -16.20 1.94
CA GLU A 115 16.61 -16.07 2.29
C GLU A 115 15.77 -17.18 1.64
N ARG A 116 15.45 -18.21 2.42
CA ARG A 116 14.47 -19.23 2.00
C ARG A 116 13.05 -18.75 2.29
N HIS A 117 12.35 -18.33 1.25
CA HIS A 117 10.93 -17.99 1.33
C HIS A 117 10.07 -19.24 1.11
N VAL A 118 9.27 -19.57 2.13
CA VAL A 118 8.39 -20.74 2.12
C VAL A 118 6.97 -20.28 1.85
N PHE A 119 6.27 -20.96 0.94
CA PHE A 119 4.86 -20.71 0.67
C PHE A 119 4.01 -21.84 1.23
N THR A 120 2.88 -21.50 1.84
CA THR A 120 1.87 -22.51 2.22
C THR A 120 0.70 -22.37 1.29
N TYR A 121 0.34 -23.42 0.56
CA TYR A 121 -0.72 -23.32 -0.44
C TYR A 121 -2.10 -23.46 0.19
N TYR A 122 -2.93 -22.45 -0.02
CA TYR A 122 -4.35 -22.45 0.32
C TYR A 122 -5.16 -22.03 -0.91
N LEU A 123 -6.33 -22.63 -1.04
CA LEU A 123 -7.36 -22.21 -1.99
C LEU A 123 -8.48 -21.51 -1.20
N PRO A 124 -9.01 -20.38 -1.70
CA PRO A 124 -10.15 -19.70 -1.10
C PRO A 124 -11.31 -20.67 -0.86
N LEU A 125 -11.91 -20.62 0.35
CA LEU A 125 -13.05 -21.45 0.78
C LEU A 125 -12.83 -22.98 0.84
N ILE A 126 -11.72 -23.49 0.31
CA ILE A 126 -11.36 -24.93 0.31
C ILE A 126 -10.31 -25.23 1.40
N GLY A 127 -9.44 -24.26 1.68
CA GLY A 127 -8.39 -24.36 2.68
C GLY A 127 -7.07 -24.90 2.14
N ARG A 128 -6.29 -25.54 3.02
CA ARG A 128 -4.92 -25.95 2.73
C ARG A 128 -4.88 -27.07 1.70
N VAL A 129 -3.99 -26.93 0.72
CA VAL A 129 -3.73 -27.94 -0.32
C VAL A 129 -2.23 -28.13 -0.55
N CYS A 130 -1.84 -29.19 -1.24
CA CYS A 130 -0.47 -29.35 -1.69
C CYS A 130 -0.17 -28.44 -2.89
N ARG A 131 1.11 -28.25 -3.20
CA ARG A 131 1.54 -27.42 -4.33
C ARG A 131 0.97 -27.92 -5.65
N GLU A 132 0.97 -29.23 -5.85
CA GLU A 132 0.55 -29.87 -7.11
C GLU A 132 -0.94 -29.65 -7.35
N THR A 133 -1.79 -29.88 -6.36
CA THR A 133 -3.22 -29.57 -6.42
C THR A 133 -3.46 -28.08 -6.67
N TRP A 134 -2.72 -27.20 -6.00
CA TRP A 134 -2.86 -25.76 -6.22
C TRP A 134 -2.53 -25.36 -7.66
N CYS A 135 -1.41 -25.87 -8.21
CA CYS A 135 -1.04 -25.67 -9.61
C CYS A 135 -2.14 -26.18 -10.55
N ALA A 136 -2.65 -27.38 -10.30
CA ALA A 136 -3.62 -28.02 -11.17
C ALA A 136 -5.00 -27.35 -11.13
N VAL A 137 -5.41 -26.84 -9.97
CA VAL A 137 -6.68 -26.11 -9.80
C VAL A 137 -6.65 -24.75 -10.50
N TYR A 138 -5.54 -24.01 -10.44
CA TYR A 138 -5.38 -22.77 -11.21
C TYR A 138 -4.95 -23.00 -12.66
N ASP A 139 -4.57 -24.23 -13.00
CA ASP A 139 -3.95 -24.61 -14.28
C ASP A 139 -2.72 -23.77 -14.64
N VAL A 140 -1.83 -23.66 -13.66
CA VAL A 140 -0.61 -22.88 -13.74
C VAL A 140 0.59 -23.80 -13.62
N SER A 141 1.52 -23.66 -14.57
CA SER A 141 2.75 -24.44 -14.55
C SER A 141 3.65 -24.11 -13.35
N THR A 142 4.49 -25.06 -12.97
CA THR A 142 5.49 -24.89 -11.91
C THR A 142 6.50 -23.77 -12.23
N ALA A 143 6.82 -23.57 -13.52
CA ALA A 143 7.68 -22.49 -14.01
C ALA A 143 6.99 -21.12 -13.85
N THR A 144 5.71 -21.03 -14.17
CA THR A 144 4.91 -19.80 -14.02
C THR A 144 4.83 -19.38 -12.55
N ILE A 145 4.58 -20.32 -11.63
CA ILE A 145 4.61 -20.02 -10.19
C ILE A 145 5.99 -19.52 -9.76
N THR A 146 7.05 -20.11 -10.29
CA THR A 146 8.43 -19.67 -9.97
C THR A 146 8.66 -18.22 -10.42
N ARG A 147 8.19 -17.86 -11.62
CA ARG A 147 8.23 -16.47 -12.12
C ARG A 147 7.43 -15.52 -11.23
N TYR A 148 6.19 -15.87 -10.90
CA TYR A 148 5.32 -15.04 -10.05
C TYR A 148 5.88 -14.84 -8.63
N ARG A 149 6.49 -15.88 -8.05
CA ARG A 149 7.20 -15.75 -6.77
C ARG A 149 8.34 -14.74 -6.84
N ARG A 150 9.14 -14.75 -7.91
CA ARG A 150 10.21 -13.75 -8.12
C ARG A 150 9.65 -12.35 -8.28
N GLN A 151 8.51 -12.18 -8.94
CA GLN A 151 7.83 -10.87 -9.04
C GLN A 151 7.41 -10.36 -7.66
N ILE A 152 6.74 -11.20 -6.88
CA ILE A 152 6.34 -10.85 -5.50
C ILE A 152 7.58 -10.46 -4.66
N GLN A 153 8.69 -11.19 -4.80
CA GLN A 153 9.96 -10.87 -4.13
C GLN A 153 10.55 -9.52 -4.57
N ARG A 154 10.37 -9.12 -5.82
CA ARG A 154 10.79 -7.80 -6.33
C ARG A 154 9.86 -6.66 -5.88
N GLY A 155 8.85 -6.95 -5.08
CA GLY A 155 7.95 -5.93 -4.54
C GLY A 155 6.79 -5.56 -5.46
N THR A 156 6.42 -6.41 -6.43
CA THR A 156 5.25 -6.14 -7.32
C THR A 156 3.94 -5.93 -6.54
N PHE A 157 3.81 -6.50 -5.34
CA PHE A 157 2.66 -6.28 -4.43
C PHE A 157 2.94 -5.32 -3.29
N SER A 158 4.19 -4.87 -3.14
CA SER A 158 4.49 -3.85 -2.14
C SER A 158 3.88 -2.53 -2.60
N VAL A 159 3.25 -1.81 -1.68
CA VAL A 159 2.88 -0.41 -1.94
C VAL A 159 4.17 0.27 -2.40
N LYS A 160 4.14 0.86 -3.62
CA LYS A 160 5.29 1.66 -4.09
C LYS A 160 5.66 2.58 -2.95
N VAL A 161 6.91 2.52 -2.49
CA VAL A 161 7.37 3.39 -1.41
C VAL A 161 6.98 4.80 -1.81
N HIS A 162 6.14 5.44 -0.99
CA HIS A 162 5.80 6.85 -1.21
C HIS A 162 7.16 7.55 -1.18
N LYS A 163 7.69 7.95 -2.35
CA LYS A 163 9.10 8.35 -2.53
C LYS A 163 9.41 9.69 -1.83
N GLY A 164 8.71 10.04 -0.76
CA GLY A 164 8.69 11.39 -0.18
C GLY A 164 8.19 12.45 -1.16
N LEU A 165 7.72 12.06 -2.35
CA LEU A 165 7.16 12.97 -3.32
C LEU A 165 5.95 13.63 -2.67
N LEU A 166 6.05 14.95 -2.48
CA LEU A 166 4.95 15.79 -2.05
C LEU A 166 3.75 15.48 -2.95
N ASN A 167 2.55 15.56 -2.38
CA ASN A 167 1.35 15.46 -3.19
C ASN A 167 1.41 16.55 -4.27
N MET A 168 1.73 16.18 -5.52
CA MET A 168 1.88 17.13 -6.63
C MET A 168 0.56 17.82 -6.99
N ASN A 169 -0.57 17.29 -6.52
CA ASN A 169 -1.84 18.00 -6.60
C ASN A 169 -1.94 19.10 -5.54
N ALA A 170 -1.32 18.93 -4.37
CA ALA A 170 -1.26 19.97 -3.33
C ALA A 170 -0.33 21.12 -3.71
N THR A 171 0.70 20.90 -4.53
CA THR A 171 1.56 22.00 -5.06
C THR A 171 0.83 22.92 -6.03
N LYS A 172 -0.33 22.51 -6.57
CA LYS A 172 -1.20 23.36 -7.39
C LYS A 172 -2.07 24.30 -6.57
N ILE A 173 -2.14 24.09 -5.25
CA ILE A 173 -2.99 24.88 -4.35
C ILE A 173 -2.15 26.00 -3.77
N GLU A 174 -2.59 27.25 -3.95
CA GLU A 174 -2.00 28.38 -3.24
C GLU A 174 -2.45 28.37 -1.77
N ILE A 175 -1.73 27.62 -0.94
CA ILE A 175 -2.08 27.41 0.48
C ILE A 175 -2.16 28.74 1.25
N ARG A 176 -1.31 29.73 0.93
CA ARG A 176 -1.30 31.03 1.62
C ARG A 176 -2.60 31.79 1.40
N TRP A 177 -3.07 31.85 0.16
CA TRP A 177 -4.34 32.46 -0.19
C TRP A 177 -5.50 31.73 0.49
N LEU A 178 -5.55 30.40 0.39
CA LEU A 178 -6.63 29.60 0.96
C LEU A 178 -6.72 29.77 2.48
N VAL A 179 -5.58 29.79 3.17
CA VAL A 179 -5.51 30.06 4.62
C VAL A 179 -5.99 31.47 4.95
N SER A 180 -5.64 32.47 4.12
CA SER A 180 -6.11 33.85 4.29
C SER A 180 -7.63 33.94 4.17
N TRP A 181 -8.20 33.34 3.11
CA TRP A 181 -9.64 33.29 2.89
C TRP A 181 -10.37 32.62 4.05
N PHE A 182 -9.93 31.42 4.48
CA PHE A 182 -10.56 30.72 5.61
C PHE A 182 -10.48 31.52 6.91
N ARG A 183 -9.38 32.24 7.16
CA ARG A 183 -9.26 33.10 8.35
C ARG A 183 -10.25 34.26 8.31
N SER A 184 -10.37 34.95 7.17
CA SER A 184 -11.35 36.01 6.98
C SER A 184 -12.77 35.48 7.12
N PHE A 185 -13.08 34.36 6.46
CA PHE A 185 -14.40 33.71 6.52
C PHE A 185 -14.77 33.29 7.95
N ALA A 186 -13.85 32.62 8.66
CA ALA A 186 -14.06 32.22 10.05
C ALA A 186 -14.12 33.41 11.02
N SER A 187 -13.48 34.54 10.72
CA SER A 187 -13.61 35.75 11.56
C SER A 187 -15.01 36.36 11.53
N ILE A 188 -15.76 36.14 10.44
CA ILE A 188 -17.11 36.66 10.25
C ILE A 188 -18.15 35.70 10.82
N LEU A 189 -17.97 34.40 10.56
CA LEU A 189 -19.00 33.38 10.80
C LEU A 189 -18.65 32.36 11.88
N GLY A 190 -17.41 32.34 12.35
CA GLY A 190 -16.92 31.35 13.30
C GLY A 190 -17.18 31.74 14.74
N ASP A 191 -17.42 30.73 15.56
CA ASP A 191 -17.57 30.86 17.01
C ASP A 191 -16.24 30.59 17.70
N VAL A 192 -15.89 31.42 18.69
CA VAL A 192 -14.70 31.22 19.51
C VAL A 192 -15.00 30.18 20.58
N VAL A 193 -14.33 29.03 20.50
CA VAL A 193 -14.49 27.90 21.40
C VAL A 193 -13.17 27.64 22.13
N PRO A 194 -13.16 27.59 23.47
CA PRO A 194 -11.98 27.15 24.21
C PRO A 194 -11.79 25.64 24.01
N VAL A 195 -10.67 25.26 23.41
CA VAL A 195 -10.30 23.87 23.14
C VAL A 195 -9.09 23.51 23.99
N ARG A 196 -9.22 22.40 24.72
CA ARG A 196 -8.10 21.84 25.49
C ARG A 196 -7.15 21.10 24.56
N VAL A 197 -6.00 21.68 24.31
CA VAL A 197 -4.94 21.14 23.45
C VAL A 197 -3.97 20.30 24.29
N ARG A 198 -3.55 19.17 23.75
CA ARG A 198 -2.48 18.35 24.32
C ARG A 198 -1.21 18.50 23.49
N THR A 199 -0.23 19.25 23.98
CA THR A 199 1.07 19.35 23.33
C THR A 199 2.04 18.34 23.93
N GLN A 200 2.80 17.66 23.08
CA GLN A 200 3.89 16.80 23.49
C GLN A 200 5.20 17.54 23.24
N LYS A 201 5.97 17.80 24.30
CA LYS A 201 7.28 18.45 24.20
C LYS A 201 8.33 17.51 24.78
N THR A 202 9.45 17.39 24.09
CA THR A 202 10.64 16.70 24.60
C THR A 202 11.48 17.75 25.30
N ILE A 203 11.55 17.66 26.63
CA ILE A 203 12.39 18.54 27.45
C ILE A 203 13.39 17.61 28.14
N ASP A 204 14.68 17.85 27.92
CA ASP A 204 15.79 17.06 28.48
C ASP A 204 15.67 15.55 28.18
N GLY A 205 15.39 15.19 26.93
CA GLY A 205 15.26 13.79 26.48
C GLY A 205 14.01 13.06 26.97
N ASN A 206 13.20 13.67 27.85
CA ASN A 206 11.97 13.11 28.35
C ASN A 206 10.74 13.74 27.67
N VAL A 207 9.87 12.87 27.17
CA VAL A 207 8.60 13.27 26.56
C VAL A 207 7.60 13.62 27.66
N ARG A 208 7.22 14.90 27.76
CA ARG A 208 6.16 15.36 28.66
C ARG A 208 4.93 15.80 27.88
N LYS A 209 3.75 15.45 28.40
CA LYS A 209 2.45 15.88 27.89
C LYS A 209 1.99 17.09 28.68
N GLN A 210 1.77 18.20 27.99
CA GLN A 210 1.21 19.43 28.56
C GLN A 210 -0.22 19.60 28.04
N TYR A 211 -1.13 20.07 28.90
CA TYR A 211 -2.47 20.46 28.50
C TYR A 211 -2.60 21.98 28.62
N THR A 212 -3.03 22.64 27.57
CA THR A 212 -3.30 24.09 27.50
C THR A 212 -4.72 24.30 27.01
N ASP A 213 -5.40 25.31 27.52
CA ASP A 213 -6.68 25.74 26.97
C ASP A 213 -6.39 26.86 25.97
N GLU A 214 -6.73 26.63 24.71
CA GLU A 214 -6.49 27.54 23.60
C GLU A 214 -7.81 27.89 22.93
N ASN A 215 -8.01 29.16 22.59
CA ASN A 215 -9.22 29.60 21.90
C ASN A 215 -9.08 29.33 20.41
N TYR A 216 -9.99 28.52 19.84
CA TYR A 216 -10.09 28.26 18.41
C TYR A 216 -11.36 28.88 17.86
N THR A 217 -11.26 29.49 16.68
CA THR A 217 -12.43 29.90 15.91
C THR A 217 -12.89 28.70 15.09
N LEU A 218 -14.04 28.13 15.44
CA LEU A 218 -14.64 26.99 14.75
C LEU A 218 -15.82 27.46 13.90
N LEU A 219 -15.94 26.93 12.69
CA LEU A 219 -17.11 27.18 11.87
C LEU A 219 -18.31 26.41 12.43
N PRO A 220 -19.52 27.00 12.38
CA PRO A 220 -20.74 26.32 12.78
C PRO A 220 -20.92 24.97 12.06
N ALA A 221 -21.45 23.98 12.78
CA ALA A 221 -21.58 22.61 12.30
C ALA A 221 -22.52 22.44 11.07
N TYR A 222 -23.30 23.47 10.72
CA TYR A 222 -24.13 23.44 9.52
C TYR A 222 -23.36 23.68 8.22
N PHE A 223 -22.12 24.20 8.29
CA PHE A 223 -21.25 24.35 7.13
C PHE A 223 -20.77 22.99 6.65
N THR A 224 -21.40 22.49 5.58
CA THR A 224 -20.91 21.33 4.84
C THR A 224 -19.75 21.72 3.93
N TRP A 225 -18.99 20.72 3.46
CA TRP A 225 -17.94 20.94 2.45
C TRP A 225 -18.47 21.63 1.19
N ASP A 226 -19.68 21.27 0.74
CA ASP A 226 -20.29 21.86 -0.46
C ASP A 226 -20.63 23.34 -0.24
N GLN A 227 -21.09 23.72 0.95
CA GLN A 227 -21.36 25.12 1.28
C GLN A 227 -20.07 25.93 1.31
N LEU A 228 -19.02 25.40 1.97
CA LEU A 228 -17.71 26.07 2.00
C LEU A 228 -17.10 26.23 0.61
N TYR A 229 -17.24 25.21 -0.24
CA TYR A 229 -16.77 25.26 -1.62
C TYR A 229 -17.53 26.30 -2.44
N THR A 230 -18.85 26.42 -2.25
CA THR A 230 -19.69 27.40 -2.94
C THR A 230 -19.32 28.83 -2.53
N GLU A 231 -19.18 29.10 -1.23
CA GLU A 231 -18.77 30.39 -0.69
C GLU A 231 -17.36 30.79 -1.15
N MET A 232 -16.43 29.84 -1.18
CA MET A 232 -15.08 30.07 -1.68
C MET A 232 -15.08 30.45 -3.16
N ASN A 233 -15.86 29.73 -3.98
CA ASN A 233 -15.94 30.03 -5.41
C ASN A 233 -16.63 31.36 -5.69
N ALA A 234 -17.67 31.72 -4.92
CA ALA A 234 -18.29 33.04 -5.02
C ALA A 234 -17.27 34.14 -4.72
N TYR A 235 -16.47 33.98 -3.66
CA TYR A 235 -15.39 34.92 -3.32
C TYR A 235 -14.33 35.03 -4.43
N VAL A 236 -13.93 33.91 -5.04
CA VAL A 236 -12.98 33.90 -6.16
C VAL A 236 -13.51 34.68 -7.36
N LEU A 237 -14.78 34.43 -7.73
CA LEU A 237 -15.45 35.11 -8.85
C LEU A 237 -15.65 36.60 -8.60
N GLU A 238 -15.93 37.00 -7.36
CA GLU A 238 -16.13 38.41 -6.99
C GLU A 238 -14.83 39.23 -6.94
N ASN A 239 -13.66 38.57 -6.81
CA ASN A 239 -12.37 39.22 -6.64
C ASN A 239 -11.41 39.01 -7.84
N ASP A 240 -11.88 38.42 -8.95
CA ASP A 240 -11.10 38.13 -10.17
C ASP A 240 -9.78 37.39 -9.87
N LEU A 241 -9.82 36.40 -8.96
CA LEU A 241 -8.67 35.61 -8.55
C LEU A 241 -8.58 34.29 -9.34
N ASP A 242 -8.24 34.37 -10.63
CA ASP A 242 -8.00 33.19 -11.49
C ASP A 242 -6.58 32.62 -11.37
#